data_AF-A0A957ILI1-F1
#
_entry.id   AF-A0A957ILI1-F1
#
_cell.length_a   1.000
_cell.length_b   1.000
_cell.length_c   1.000
_cell.angle_alpha   90.00
_cell.angle_beta   90.00
_cell.angle_gamma   90.00
#
_symmetry.space_group_name_H-M   'P 1'
#
loop_
_entity.id
_entity.type
_entity.pdbx_description
1 polymer ?
#
loop_
_entity_poly.entity_id
_entity_poly.type
_entity_poly.pdbx_seq_one_letter_code
_entity_poly.pdbx_strand_id
1 'polypeptide(L)'
;RATVLIENILASFEMDEILWELKDHSAGLNCGRWDYIFSMIRKFRNHPEFVMPNRAQVTMTTHMMRSYSQLTIKTCHRRGIHAMGGMAAQIPIKGDEAANETALAKVRADKEREAKDGHDGTWVAHPGLVRIAKEEFDKYMPTPNQIERKREDVQVTAVDLLTIPSGTITEEGLRTNIDVGILYMSAWLDGNGCVPIYNLMEDA
;
A
#
# COMPACT_ATOMS: atom_id res chain seq x y z
N ARG A 1 1.87 -1.49 -22.78
CA ARG A 1 2.53 -0.97 -21.56
C ARG A 1 1.84 -1.59 -20.35
N ALA A 2 2.55 -1.92 -19.27
CA ALA A 2 2.02 -2.59 -18.08
C ALA A 2 2.71 -2.07 -16.80
N THR A 3 1.94 -1.82 -15.74
CA THR A 3 2.47 -1.49 -14.40
C THR A 3 2.30 -2.73 -13.53
N VAL A 4 3.37 -3.19 -12.89
CA VAL A 4 3.35 -4.43 -12.09
C VAL A 4 3.08 -4.10 -10.63
N LEU A 5 2.11 -4.77 -10.02
CA LEU A 5 1.87 -4.68 -8.58
C LEU A 5 2.90 -5.54 -7.85
N ILE A 6 3.74 -4.92 -7.00
CA ILE A 6 4.68 -5.66 -6.16
C ILE A 6 3.98 -6.00 -4.85
N GLU A 7 2.91 -6.77 -4.93
CA GLU A 7 2.04 -7.11 -3.80
C GLU A 7 2.25 -8.55 -3.29
N ASN A 8 3.42 -9.12 -3.64
CA ASN A 8 3.88 -10.41 -3.14
C ASN A 8 5.28 -10.25 -2.55
N ILE A 9 5.53 -10.80 -1.36
CA ILE A 9 6.83 -10.69 -0.69
C ILE A 9 7.99 -11.14 -1.58
N LEU A 10 7.83 -12.22 -2.36
CA LEU A 10 8.93 -12.69 -3.20
C LEU A 10 9.25 -11.71 -4.33
N ALA A 11 8.24 -11.00 -4.85
CA ALA A 11 8.43 -9.98 -5.86
C ALA A 11 9.27 -8.80 -5.35
N SER A 12 9.29 -8.54 -4.03
CA SER A 12 10.19 -7.52 -3.46
C SER A 12 11.67 -7.86 -3.57
N PHE A 13 12.01 -9.15 -3.72
CA PHE A 13 13.39 -9.61 -3.91
C PHE A 13 13.81 -9.65 -5.39
N GLU A 14 12.85 -9.49 -6.31
CA GLU A 14 13.04 -9.67 -7.75
C GLU A 14 12.55 -8.44 -8.53
N MET A 15 12.35 -7.29 -7.88
CA MET A 15 11.80 -6.09 -8.52
C MET A 15 12.60 -5.67 -9.75
N ASP A 16 13.92 -5.82 -9.69
CA ASP A 16 14.82 -5.40 -10.76
C ASP A 16 14.77 -6.37 -11.95
N GLU A 17 14.73 -7.67 -11.67
CA GLU A 17 14.56 -8.75 -12.63
C GLU A 17 13.19 -8.67 -13.30
N ILE A 18 12.12 -8.43 -12.54
CA ILE A 18 10.77 -8.19 -13.07
C ILE A 18 10.78 -7.04 -14.09
N LEU A 19 11.41 -5.91 -13.73
CA LEU A 19 11.55 -4.77 -14.64
C LEU A 19 12.42 -5.10 -15.86
N TRP A 20 13.47 -5.90 -15.69
CA TRP A 20 14.35 -6.32 -16.78
C TRP A 20 13.63 -7.22 -17.81
N GLU A 21 12.89 -8.22 -17.33
CA GLU A 21 12.14 -9.13 -18.18
C GLU A 21 11.00 -8.42 -18.91
N LEU A 22 10.41 -7.40 -18.29
CA LEU A 22 9.34 -6.58 -18.87
C LEU A 22 9.84 -5.27 -19.50
N LYS A 23 11.15 -5.05 -19.70
CA LYS A 23 11.71 -3.73 -20.07
C LYS A 23 11.04 -3.03 -21.26
N ASP A 24 10.62 -3.79 -22.27
CA ASP A 24 10.00 -3.25 -23.49
C ASP A 24 8.52 -2.87 -23.28
N HIS A 25 7.90 -3.38 -22.21
CA HIS A 25 6.48 -3.25 -21.93
C HIS A 25 6.18 -2.57 -20.58
N SER A 26 7.14 -2.44 -19.69
CA SER A 26 6.91 -1.90 -18.35
C SER A 26 6.56 -0.41 -18.42
N ALA A 27 5.72 0.02 -17.48
CA ALA A 27 5.36 1.39 -17.16
C ALA A 27 5.64 1.74 -15.69
N GLY A 28 6.10 0.78 -14.89
CA GLY A 28 6.48 1.00 -13.49
C GLY A 28 6.09 -0.16 -12.59
N LEU A 29 6.30 0.06 -11.30
CA LEU A 29 5.87 -0.81 -10.22
C LEU A 29 4.88 -0.07 -9.31
N ASN A 30 4.02 -0.80 -8.59
CA ASN A 30 3.10 -0.24 -7.62
C ASN A 30 3.26 -0.91 -6.25
N CYS A 31 3.13 -0.11 -5.19
CA CYS A 31 3.09 -0.59 -3.82
C CYS A 31 1.67 -0.90 -3.33
N GLY A 32 1.47 -2.10 -2.78
CA GLY A 32 0.23 -2.54 -2.14
C GLY A 32 0.39 -2.77 -0.64
N ARG A 33 -0.72 -2.79 0.11
CA ARG A 33 -0.72 -3.08 1.55
C ARG A 33 -1.29 -4.47 1.85
N TRP A 34 -2.55 -4.71 1.51
CA TRP A 34 -3.27 -5.90 1.95
C TRP A 34 -2.74 -7.18 1.33
N ASP A 35 -2.63 -7.23 0.00
CA ASP A 35 -2.05 -8.38 -0.68
C ASP A 35 -0.60 -8.65 -0.26
N TYR A 36 0.19 -7.58 -0.05
CA TYR A 36 1.57 -7.73 0.40
C TYR A 36 1.66 -8.42 1.77
N ILE A 37 0.89 -7.95 2.75
CA ILE A 37 0.84 -8.54 4.09
C ILE A 37 0.23 -9.94 4.06
N PHE A 38 -0.81 -10.16 3.26
CA PHE A 38 -1.39 -11.49 3.04
C PHE A 38 -0.35 -12.46 2.47
N SER A 39 0.44 -12.02 1.48
CA SER A 39 1.47 -12.84 0.86
C SER A 39 2.56 -13.23 1.85
N MET A 40 2.95 -12.33 2.77
CA MET A 40 3.88 -12.60 3.88
C MET A 40 3.35 -13.72 4.76
N ILE A 41 2.11 -13.58 5.25
CA ILE A 41 1.47 -14.57 6.11
C ILE A 41 1.38 -15.91 5.38
N ARG A 42 0.94 -15.92 4.12
CA ARG A 42 0.79 -17.14 3.32
C ARG A 42 2.12 -17.84 3.07
N LYS A 43 3.16 -17.08 2.73
CA LYS A 43 4.49 -17.60 2.39
C LYS A 43 5.18 -18.20 3.62
N PHE A 44 5.07 -17.53 4.76
CA PHE A 44 5.77 -17.90 5.99
C PHE A 44 4.86 -18.55 7.05
N ARG A 45 3.67 -19.04 6.68
CA ARG A 45 2.69 -19.63 7.61
C ARG A 45 3.20 -20.75 8.53
N ASN A 46 4.29 -21.42 8.16
CA ASN A 46 4.90 -22.50 8.95
C ASN A 46 6.01 -22.01 9.90
N HIS A 47 6.27 -20.70 9.93
CA HIS A 47 7.31 -20.07 10.73
C HIS A 47 6.67 -19.27 11.87
N PRO A 48 6.74 -19.74 13.13
CA PRO A 48 6.06 -19.10 14.26
C PRO A 48 6.53 -17.66 14.53
N GLU A 49 7.73 -17.31 14.07
CA GLU A 49 8.28 -15.95 14.15
C GLU A 49 7.66 -14.97 13.14
N PHE A 50 6.86 -15.44 12.18
CA PHE A 50 6.18 -14.62 11.15
C PHE A 50 4.71 -14.29 11.48
N VAL A 51 4.29 -14.48 12.73
CA VAL A 51 2.94 -14.10 13.17
C VAL A 51 2.81 -12.57 13.22
N MET A 52 1.89 -12.04 12.42
CA MET A 52 1.62 -10.60 12.33
C MET A 52 0.69 -10.12 13.47
N PRO A 53 0.82 -8.87 13.93
CA PRO A 53 -0.14 -8.26 14.84
C PRO A 53 -1.46 -7.94 14.11
N ASN A 54 -2.41 -7.30 14.82
CA ASN A 54 -3.62 -6.75 14.21
C ASN A 54 -3.29 -5.97 12.92
N ARG A 55 -3.93 -6.35 11.80
CA ARG A 55 -3.64 -5.81 10.46
C ARG A 55 -3.69 -4.28 10.37
N ALA A 56 -4.54 -3.64 11.17
CA ALA A 56 -4.66 -2.18 11.26
C ALA A 56 -3.36 -1.51 11.74
N GLN A 57 -2.56 -2.18 12.58
CA GLN A 57 -1.28 -1.71 13.10
C GLN A 57 -0.12 -1.91 12.10
N VAL A 58 -0.29 -2.81 11.12
CA VAL A 58 0.68 -3.02 10.04
C VAL A 58 0.52 -1.95 8.96
N THR A 59 0.87 -0.71 9.30
CA THR A 59 0.77 0.46 8.40
C THR A 59 1.98 0.58 7.48
N MET A 60 1.88 1.44 6.45
CA MET A 60 3.01 1.76 5.55
C MET A 60 4.20 2.46 6.24
N THR A 61 4.06 2.85 7.51
CA THR A 61 5.15 3.44 8.31
C THR A 61 5.90 2.42 9.16
N THR A 62 5.41 1.18 9.27
CA THR A 62 6.15 0.10 9.94
C THR A 62 7.43 -0.25 9.17
N HIS A 63 8.49 -0.68 9.86
CA HIS A 63 9.83 -0.89 9.27
C HIS A 63 9.81 -1.71 7.99
N MET A 64 9.11 -2.86 8.01
CA MET A 64 8.95 -3.74 6.86
C MET A 64 8.32 -3.04 5.66
N MET A 65 7.15 -2.43 5.86
CA MET A 65 6.39 -1.79 4.78
C MET A 65 7.11 -0.55 4.25
N ARG A 66 7.80 0.17 5.14
CA ARG A 66 8.61 1.32 4.81
C ARG A 66 9.78 0.91 3.92
N SER A 67 10.54 -0.10 4.33
CA SER A 67 11.68 -0.62 3.57
C SER A 67 11.26 -1.11 2.19
N TYR A 68 10.14 -1.83 2.12
CA TYR A 68 9.51 -2.24 0.87
C TYR A 68 9.20 -1.06 -0.07
N SER A 69 8.46 -0.04 0.40
CA SER A 69 8.10 1.13 -0.42
C SER A 69 9.36 1.88 -0.90
N GLN A 70 10.34 2.07 -0.03
CA GLN A 70 11.58 2.77 -0.36
C GLN A 70 12.42 2.00 -1.40
N LEU A 71 12.48 0.67 -1.29
CA LEU A 71 13.15 -0.19 -2.26
C LEU A 71 12.45 -0.14 -3.63
N THR A 72 11.11 -0.15 -3.67
CA THR A 72 10.35 0.00 -4.92
C THR A 72 10.69 1.31 -5.62
N ILE A 73 10.68 2.43 -4.89
CA ILE A 73 11.03 3.75 -5.45
C ILE A 73 12.45 3.74 -6.01
N LYS A 74 13.44 3.32 -5.20
CA LYS A 74 14.85 3.26 -5.62
C LYS A 74 15.02 2.41 -6.88
N THR A 75 14.39 1.24 -6.91
CA THR A 75 14.52 0.29 -8.02
C THR A 75 13.93 0.85 -9.32
N CYS A 76 12.70 1.37 -9.26
CA CYS A 76 12.04 2.01 -10.40
C CYS A 76 12.85 3.21 -10.93
N HIS A 77 13.25 4.12 -10.04
CA HIS A 77 13.91 5.36 -10.45
C HIS A 77 15.29 5.11 -11.03
N ARG A 78 16.03 4.11 -10.52
CA ARG A 78 17.28 3.64 -11.12
C ARG A 78 17.08 3.13 -12.55
N ARG A 79 15.94 2.52 -12.84
CA ARG A 79 15.55 2.05 -14.20
C ARG A 79 14.85 3.13 -15.04
N GLY A 80 14.69 4.35 -14.53
CA GLY A 80 14.05 5.44 -15.26
C GLY A 80 12.55 5.27 -15.45
N ILE A 81 11.87 4.61 -14.51
CA ILE A 81 10.45 4.28 -14.62
C ILE A 81 9.68 4.67 -13.35
N HIS A 82 8.35 4.70 -13.42
CA HIS A 82 7.50 5.15 -12.32
C HIS A 82 7.43 4.14 -11.15
N ALA A 83 7.37 4.65 -9.93
CA ALA A 83 7.00 3.97 -8.70
C ALA A 83 5.70 4.55 -8.14
N MET A 84 4.63 3.76 -8.16
CA MET A 84 3.32 4.17 -7.68
C MET A 84 3.12 3.83 -6.20
N GLY A 85 2.53 4.75 -5.44
CA GLY A 85 2.09 4.56 -4.06
C GLY A 85 0.82 3.73 -3.95
N GLY A 86 0.38 3.48 -2.71
CA GLY A 86 -0.71 2.57 -2.42
C GLY A 86 -2.09 3.20 -2.40
N MET A 87 -3.10 2.37 -2.16
CA MET A 87 -4.50 2.74 -2.10
C MET A 87 -4.85 3.49 -0.81
N ALA A 88 -5.65 4.55 -0.93
CA ALA A 88 -6.49 5.07 0.17
C ALA A 88 -7.94 4.63 -0.06
N ALA A 89 -8.41 3.74 0.80
CA ALA A 89 -9.72 3.08 0.67
C ALA A 89 -10.88 3.83 1.35
N GLN A 90 -10.61 4.96 2.00
CA GLN A 90 -11.62 5.67 2.80
C GLN A 90 -12.78 6.17 1.95
N ILE A 91 -13.99 5.93 2.43
CA ILE A 91 -15.22 6.51 1.91
C ILE A 91 -15.57 7.71 2.81
N PRO A 92 -15.76 8.92 2.25
CA PRO A 92 -16.16 10.09 3.04
C PRO A 92 -17.41 9.82 3.89
N ILE A 93 -17.31 10.08 5.19
CA ILE A 93 -18.33 9.75 6.18
C ILE A 93 -19.36 10.88 6.21
N LYS A 94 -20.61 10.58 5.84
CA LYS A 94 -21.71 11.54 5.90
C LYS A 94 -22.38 11.51 7.27
N GLY A 95 -22.70 12.68 7.81
CA GLY A 95 -23.42 12.82 9.08
C GLY A 95 -22.55 12.77 10.33
N ASP A 96 -21.22 12.62 10.19
CA ASP A 96 -20.26 12.71 11.29
C ASP A 96 -18.99 13.45 10.80
N GLU A 97 -18.98 14.77 10.96
CA GLU A 97 -17.89 15.63 10.49
C GLU A 97 -16.58 15.33 11.21
N ALA A 98 -16.61 15.03 12.52
CA ALA A 98 -15.41 14.77 13.30
C ALA A 98 -14.73 13.45 12.89
N ALA A 99 -15.52 12.39 12.68
CA ALA A 99 -15.00 11.13 12.17
C ALA A 99 -14.49 11.27 10.73
N ASN A 100 -15.21 12.03 9.88
CA ASN A 100 -14.79 12.29 8.52
C ASN A 100 -13.46 13.04 8.46
N GLU A 101 -13.32 14.14 9.19
CA GLU A 101 -12.06 14.92 9.25
C GLU A 101 -10.90 14.06 9.75
N THR A 102 -11.12 13.22 10.77
CA THR A 102 -10.10 12.29 11.27
C THR A 102 -9.66 11.29 10.20
N ALA A 103 -10.60 10.74 9.41
CA ALA A 103 -10.30 9.81 8.33
C ALA A 103 -9.56 10.50 7.18
N LEU A 104 -10.02 11.69 6.77
CA LEU A 104 -9.41 12.47 5.69
C LEU A 104 -8.01 12.99 6.06
N ALA A 105 -7.77 13.33 7.34
CA ALA A 105 -6.44 13.70 7.82
C ALA A 105 -5.44 12.54 7.70
N LYS A 106 -5.87 11.30 7.95
CA LYS A 106 -5.03 10.11 7.73
C LYS A 106 -4.70 9.92 6.25
N VAL A 107 -5.69 10.06 5.36
CA VAL A 107 -5.46 10.02 3.91
C VAL A 107 -4.44 11.07 3.49
N ARG A 108 -4.59 12.31 3.97
CA ARG A 108 -3.66 13.40 3.67
C ARG A 108 -2.25 13.07 4.12
N ALA A 109 -2.06 12.64 5.36
CA ALA A 109 -0.75 12.27 5.90
C ALA A 109 -0.12 11.10 5.13
N ASP A 110 -0.92 10.12 4.69
CA ASP A 110 -0.45 9.01 3.87
C ASP A 110 0.02 9.47 2.49
N LYS A 111 -0.73 10.35 1.81
CA LYS A 111 -0.37 10.86 0.48
C LYS A 111 0.80 11.84 0.52
N GLU A 112 0.86 12.67 1.55
CA GLU A 112 2.01 13.53 1.83
C GLU A 112 3.29 12.70 1.98
N ARG A 113 3.24 11.61 2.76
CA ARG A 113 4.38 10.70 2.93
C ARG A 113 4.81 10.11 1.59
N GLU A 114 3.89 9.53 0.83
CA GLU A 114 4.20 8.91 -0.46
C GLU A 114 4.87 9.90 -1.43
N ALA A 115 4.31 11.11 -1.56
CA ALA A 115 4.87 12.14 -2.42
C ALA A 115 6.28 12.57 -1.92
N LYS A 116 6.46 12.78 -0.61
CA LYS A 116 7.77 13.12 -0.04
C LYS A 116 8.81 12.01 -0.24
N ASP A 117 8.41 10.76 -0.21
CA ASP A 117 9.31 9.62 -0.39
C ASP A 117 9.89 9.51 -1.79
N GLY A 118 9.13 9.97 -2.79
CA GLY A 118 9.52 9.84 -4.19
C GLY A 118 8.54 9.06 -5.04
N HIS A 119 7.35 8.65 -4.55
CA HIS A 119 6.37 8.04 -5.44
C HIS A 119 5.91 9.02 -6.53
N ASP A 120 5.68 8.54 -7.74
CA ASP A 120 5.27 9.37 -8.89
C ASP A 120 3.75 9.55 -9.01
N GLY A 121 3.00 8.87 -8.14
CA GLY A 121 1.56 8.95 -8.07
C GLY A 121 1.02 8.03 -6.99
N THR A 122 -0.30 8.00 -6.84
CA THR A 122 -0.98 7.27 -5.75
C THR A 122 -2.36 6.79 -6.19
N TRP A 123 -2.98 5.90 -5.41
CA TRP A 123 -4.31 5.35 -5.64
C TRP A 123 -5.34 5.83 -4.61
N VAL A 124 -6.57 6.02 -5.08
CA VAL A 124 -7.75 6.32 -4.24
C VAL A 124 -8.94 5.48 -4.70
N ALA A 125 -9.74 4.98 -3.77
CA ALA A 125 -10.88 4.11 -4.08
C ALA A 125 -12.19 4.87 -4.29
N HIS A 126 -12.21 6.16 -3.93
CA HIS A 126 -13.40 7.00 -3.98
C HIS A 126 -13.11 8.37 -4.61
N PRO A 127 -13.95 8.88 -5.55
CA PRO A 127 -13.73 10.17 -6.20
C PRO A 127 -13.56 11.36 -5.25
N GLY A 128 -14.22 11.31 -4.09
CA GLY A 128 -14.11 12.33 -3.04
C GLY A 128 -12.70 12.49 -2.45
N LEU A 129 -11.80 11.51 -2.64
CA LEU A 129 -10.42 11.60 -2.18
C LEU A 129 -9.45 12.16 -3.24
N VAL A 130 -9.87 12.28 -4.50
CA VAL A 130 -9.00 12.71 -5.62
C VAL A 130 -8.38 14.07 -5.33
N ARG A 131 -9.18 15.02 -4.84
CA ARG A 131 -8.70 16.38 -4.53
C ARG A 131 -7.61 16.36 -3.45
N ILE A 132 -7.80 15.60 -2.37
CA ILE A 132 -6.82 15.51 -1.27
C ILE A 132 -5.51 14.90 -1.77
N ALA A 133 -5.59 13.80 -2.52
CA ALA A 133 -4.42 13.15 -3.09
C ALA A 133 -3.67 14.09 -4.05
N LYS A 134 -4.41 14.78 -4.93
CA LYS A 134 -3.83 15.74 -5.87
C LYS A 134 -3.16 16.92 -5.17
N GLU A 135 -3.80 17.51 -4.15
CA GLU A 135 -3.23 18.63 -3.38
C GLU A 135 -1.86 18.27 -2.78
N GLU A 136 -1.73 17.08 -2.17
CA GLU A 136 -0.46 16.66 -1.57
C GLU A 136 0.61 16.35 -2.63
N PHE A 137 0.25 15.69 -3.74
CA PHE A 137 1.19 15.43 -4.82
C PHE A 137 1.61 16.72 -5.54
N ASP A 138 0.70 17.65 -5.84
CA ASP A 138 1.05 18.93 -6.46
C ASP A 138 2.03 19.75 -5.57
N LYS A 139 1.92 19.62 -4.24
CA LYS A 139 2.77 20.32 -3.28
C LYS A 139 4.20 19.78 -3.23
N TYR A 140 4.37 18.46 -3.29
CA TYR A 140 5.66 17.79 -3.09
C TYR A 140 6.28 17.23 -4.38
N MET A 141 5.51 17.13 -5.46
CA MET A 141 5.90 16.70 -6.81
C MET A 141 5.43 17.76 -7.82
N PRO A 142 6.11 18.92 -7.91
CA PRO A 142 5.74 19.99 -8.86
C PRO A 142 6.05 19.64 -10.33
N THR A 143 6.87 18.62 -10.55
CA THR A 143 7.18 18.06 -11.87
C THR A 143 6.17 16.97 -12.25
N PRO A 144 6.08 16.55 -13.53
CA PRO A 144 5.13 15.50 -13.93
C PRO A 144 5.32 14.15 -13.21
N ASN A 145 6.52 13.90 -12.71
CA ASN A 145 6.92 12.72 -11.93
C ASN A 145 8.20 13.03 -11.12
N GLN A 146 8.68 12.07 -10.34
CA GLN A 146 9.87 12.14 -9.47
C GLN A 146 10.97 11.16 -9.87
N ILE A 147 10.95 10.62 -11.10
CA ILE A 147 11.90 9.59 -11.59
C ILE A 147 13.37 9.99 -11.42
N GLU A 148 13.70 11.28 -11.44
CA GLU A 148 15.06 11.78 -11.21
C GLU A 148 15.55 11.64 -9.76
N ARG A 149 14.64 11.45 -8.79
CA ARG A 149 15.00 11.20 -7.39
C ARG A 149 15.46 9.75 -7.20
N LYS A 150 16.72 9.45 -7.54
CA LYS A 150 17.25 8.07 -7.58
C LYS A 150 17.30 7.32 -6.24
N ARG A 151 17.09 8.01 -5.12
CA ARG A 151 17.11 7.44 -3.76
C ARG A 151 18.37 6.63 -3.45
N GLU A 152 19.53 7.17 -3.82
CA GLU A 152 20.84 6.55 -3.54
C GLU A 152 21.12 6.43 -2.03
N ASP A 153 20.44 7.25 -1.22
CA ASP A 153 20.43 7.22 0.24
C ASP A 153 19.79 5.95 0.83
N VAL A 154 18.92 5.29 0.08
CA VAL A 154 18.17 4.11 0.58
C VAL A 154 19.04 2.87 0.47
N GLN A 155 19.23 2.18 1.59
CA GLN A 155 19.84 0.85 1.64
C GLN A 155 18.86 -0.08 2.35
N VAL A 156 18.35 -1.08 1.63
CA VAL A 156 17.37 -2.05 2.13
C VAL A 156 17.97 -3.43 1.97
N THR A 157 17.95 -4.20 3.05
CA THR A 157 18.42 -5.58 3.09
C THR A 157 17.25 -6.56 3.10
N ALA A 158 17.56 -7.85 2.89
CA ALA A 158 16.57 -8.91 3.04
C ALA A 158 15.95 -8.94 4.45
N VAL A 159 16.74 -8.63 5.49
CA VAL A 159 16.26 -8.58 6.88
C VAL A 159 15.23 -7.48 7.06
N ASP A 160 15.44 -6.32 6.45
CA ASP A 160 14.50 -5.20 6.53
C ASP A 160 13.13 -5.56 5.94
N LEU A 161 13.10 -6.31 4.84
CA LEU A 161 11.87 -6.79 4.19
C LEU A 161 11.16 -7.90 4.97
N LEU A 162 11.84 -8.59 5.88
CA LEU A 162 11.33 -9.74 6.64
C LEU A 162 11.13 -9.44 8.14
N THR A 163 11.47 -8.24 8.60
CA THR A 163 11.32 -7.85 10.00
C THR A 163 9.85 -7.61 10.34
N ILE A 164 9.22 -8.57 11.00
CA ILE A 164 7.80 -8.48 11.40
C ILE A 164 7.54 -7.25 12.27
N PRO A 165 6.53 -6.42 11.94
CA PRO A 165 6.17 -5.28 12.76
C PRO A 165 5.70 -5.68 14.16
N SER A 166 6.18 -4.95 15.17
CA SER A 166 5.67 -5.06 16.54
C SER A 166 4.23 -4.60 16.64
N GLY A 167 3.44 -5.23 17.50
CA GLY A 167 2.07 -4.83 17.77
C GLY A 167 1.35 -5.82 18.67
N THR A 168 0.02 -5.72 18.73
CA THR A 168 -0.83 -6.59 19.54
C THR A 168 -1.80 -7.39 18.70
N ILE A 169 -2.14 -8.59 19.17
CA ILE A 169 -3.28 -9.37 18.69
C ILE A 169 -4.37 -9.23 19.75
N THR A 170 -5.54 -8.74 19.35
CA THR A 170 -6.65 -8.51 20.29
C THR A 170 -7.90 -9.24 19.82
N GLU A 171 -8.79 -9.57 20.77
CA GLU A 171 -10.09 -10.17 20.44
C GLU A 171 -10.91 -9.26 19.53
N GLU A 172 -10.89 -7.94 19.79
CA GLU A 172 -11.55 -6.95 18.94
C GLU A 172 -11.04 -7.01 17.49
N GLY A 173 -9.73 -7.02 17.29
CA GLY A 173 -9.14 -7.13 15.95
C GLY A 173 -9.51 -8.43 15.24
N LEU A 174 -9.58 -9.55 15.98
CA LEU A 174 -10.04 -10.82 15.46
C LEU A 174 -11.52 -10.77 15.04
N ARG A 175 -12.39 -10.20 15.88
CA ARG A 175 -13.81 -10.02 15.57
C ARG A 175 -14.01 -9.17 14.32
N THR A 176 -13.30 -8.05 14.20
CA THR A 176 -13.33 -7.21 13.00
C THR A 176 -12.89 -7.97 11.74
N ASN A 177 -11.84 -8.82 11.83
CA ASN A 177 -11.40 -9.62 10.68
C ASN A 177 -12.47 -10.63 10.25
N ILE A 178 -13.12 -11.31 11.21
CA ILE A 178 -14.20 -12.25 10.92
C ILE A 178 -15.38 -11.53 10.26
N ASP A 179 -15.78 -10.38 10.82
CA ASP A 179 -16.92 -9.60 10.36
C ASP A 179 -16.72 -9.09 8.92
N VAL A 180 -15.60 -8.39 8.68
CA VAL A 180 -15.23 -7.89 7.34
C VAL A 180 -15.09 -9.04 6.34
N GLY A 181 -14.47 -10.16 6.73
CA GLY A 181 -14.30 -11.32 5.87
C GLY A 181 -15.64 -11.94 5.44
N ILE A 182 -16.58 -12.10 6.36
CA ILE A 182 -17.92 -12.65 6.06
C ILE A 182 -18.73 -11.69 5.21
N LEU A 183 -18.76 -10.40 5.57
CA LEU A 183 -19.49 -9.37 4.82
C LEU A 183 -18.98 -9.24 3.38
N TYR A 184 -17.66 -9.24 3.19
CA TYR A 184 -17.04 -9.21 1.87
C TYR A 184 -17.40 -10.45 1.05
N MET A 185 -17.23 -11.65 1.63
CA MET A 185 -17.55 -12.91 0.94
C MET A 185 -19.02 -13.01 0.54
N SER A 186 -19.94 -12.55 1.39
CA SER A 186 -21.37 -12.51 1.05
C SER A 186 -21.63 -11.65 -0.18
N ALA A 187 -21.13 -10.41 -0.17
CA ALA A 187 -21.31 -9.49 -1.29
C ALA A 187 -20.63 -9.98 -2.57
N TRP A 188 -19.44 -10.60 -2.46
CA TRP A 188 -18.69 -11.16 -3.59
C TRP A 188 -19.45 -12.30 -4.25
N LEU A 189 -20.01 -13.23 -3.46
CA LEU A 189 -20.83 -14.33 -3.96
C LEU A 189 -22.14 -13.83 -4.63
N ASP A 190 -22.65 -12.68 -4.19
CA ASP A 190 -23.79 -11.99 -4.81
C ASP A 190 -23.40 -11.16 -6.05
N GLY A 191 -22.14 -11.22 -6.48
CA GLY A 191 -21.64 -10.58 -7.71
C GLY A 191 -21.07 -9.17 -7.53
N ASN A 192 -20.86 -8.71 -6.30
CA ASN A 192 -20.21 -7.43 -6.00
C ASN A 192 -18.83 -7.61 -5.35
N GLY A 193 -17.75 -7.37 -6.11
CA GLY A 193 -16.37 -7.49 -5.62
C GLY A 193 -15.76 -6.21 -5.04
N CYS A 194 -16.48 -5.08 -5.04
CA CYS A 194 -16.01 -3.78 -4.54
C CYS A 194 -17.04 -3.26 -3.53
N VAL A 195 -16.75 -3.43 -2.24
CA VAL A 195 -17.79 -3.46 -1.20
C VAL A 195 -17.54 -2.39 -0.15
N PRO A 196 -18.50 -1.48 0.11
CA PRO A 196 -18.40 -0.52 1.19
C PRO A 196 -18.65 -1.22 2.54
N ILE A 197 -17.63 -1.34 3.39
CA ILE A 197 -17.72 -1.95 4.73
C ILE A 197 -17.06 -0.99 5.73
N TYR A 198 -17.79 -0.58 6.78
CA TYR A 198 -17.30 0.34 7.81
C TYR A 198 -16.58 1.61 7.28
N ASN A 199 -17.14 2.21 6.22
CA ASN A 199 -16.59 3.39 5.53
C ASN A 199 -15.23 3.17 4.83
N LEU A 200 -14.89 1.91 4.52
CA LEU A 200 -13.79 1.54 3.63
C LEU A 200 -14.35 0.85 2.39
N MET A 201 -13.74 1.10 1.24
CA MET A 201 -13.99 0.33 0.04
C MET A 201 -13.07 -0.90 0.05
N GLU A 202 -13.65 -2.07 0.28
CA GLU A 202 -12.92 -3.34 0.40
C GLU A 202 -12.97 -4.13 -0.92
N ASP A 203 -11.85 -4.81 -1.23
CA ASP A 203 -11.65 -5.74 -2.33
C ASP A 203 -11.02 -7.06 -1.83
N ALA A 204 -10.75 -8.00 -2.76
CA ALA A 204 -10.32 -9.37 -2.48
C ALA A 204 -8.80 -9.46 -2.26
#